data_AF-A0A4R4FDY2-F1
#
_entry.id   AF-A0A4R4FDY2-F1
#
_cell.length_a   1.000
_cell.length_b   1.000
_cell.length_c   1.000
_cell.angle_alpha   90.00
_cell.angle_beta   90.00
_cell.angle_gamma   90.00
#
_symmetry.space_group_name_H-M   'P 1'
#
loop_
_entity.id
_entity.type
_entity.pdbx_description
1 polymer ?
#
loop_
_entity_poly.entity_id
_entity_poly.type
_entity_poly.pdbx_seq_one_letter_code
_entity_poly.pdbx_strand_id
1 'polypeptide(L)'
;MYDIKALYEAESVSHAIRLLEEDGTLRIGSITSFSHVTKHPLVQRHMRVLGEAVDKVGGPQIRNIGTIGGNTCNGVTSADSASTLFAYDALVELAGPDGVRTVPIHEFYLKAGCVDLRLGEIETAVLIPKASYEGYAGHYIKYAMRNAMDIATLGCSVNVKLSDDKEYLEDVRIAYGVAGPVPLRCPAAERAARGKKAADETYRRFAEEVLKDIHPRDSWRASKAFRVSSTNS
;
A
#
# COMPACT_ATOMS: atom_id res chain seq x y z
N MET A 1 -8.37 1.28 -34.82
CA MET A 1 -9.33 0.49 -34.01
C MET A 1 -8.46 -0.44 -33.18
N TYR A 2 -8.33 -0.19 -31.88
CA TYR A 2 -7.47 -1.02 -31.02
C TYR A 2 -7.99 -2.45 -31.08
N ASP A 3 -7.09 -3.41 -31.33
CA ASP A 3 -7.45 -4.81 -31.43
C ASP A 3 -7.83 -5.35 -30.05
N ILE A 4 -9.12 -5.21 -29.71
CA ILE A 4 -9.74 -5.75 -28.49
C ILE A 4 -9.51 -7.26 -28.36
N LYS A 5 -9.17 -7.95 -29.45
CA LYS A 5 -8.89 -9.39 -29.45
C LYS A 5 -7.56 -9.72 -28.77
N ALA A 6 -6.53 -8.87 -28.88
CA ALA A 6 -5.27 -9.01 -28.15
C ALA A 6 -5.44 -8.80 -26.62
N LEU A 7 -6.41 -7.97 -26.23
CA LEU A 7 -6.84 -7.79 -24.83
C LEU A 7 -7.69 -8.95 -24.29
N TYR A 8 -8.20 -9.82 -25.16
CA TYR A 8 -9.02 -10.99 -24.81
C TYR A 8 -8.21 -12.30 -24.86
N GLU A 9 -7.19 -12.38 -25.72
CA GLU A 9 -6.16 -13.44 -25.72
C GLU A 9 -5.18 -13.29 -24.55
N ALA A 10 -5.25 -12.16 -23.83
CA ALA A 10 -4.78 -12.04 -22.47
C ALA A 10 -5.53 -13.01 -21.54
N GLU A 11 -5.03 -14.24 -21.44
CA GLU A 11 -5.15 -15.08 -20.24
C GLU A 11 -4.56 -14.39 -18.97
N SER A 12 -4.17 -13.10 -19.04
CA SER A 12 -3.15 -12.46 -18.21
C SER A 12 -3.66 -11.57 -17.08
N VAL A 13 -4.94 -11.18 -17.07
CA VAL A 13 -5.55 -10.48 -15.91
C VAL A 13 -6.23 -11.50 -15.00
N SER A 14 -5.42 -12.13 -14.16
CA SER A 14 -5.88 -13.17 -13.25
C SER A 14 -6.47 -12.56 -11.96
N HIS A 15 -7.32 -13.33 -11.27
CA HIS A 15 -7.67 -13.06 -9.86
C HIS A 15 -6.77 -13.84 -8.88
N ALA A 16 -5.74 -14.54 -9.39
CA ALA A 16 -4.89 -15.41 -8.58
C ALA A 16 -3.91 -14.60 -7.73
N ILE A 17 -3.66 -15.13 -6.54
CA ILE A 17 -2.56 -14.72 -5.67
C ILE A 17 -1.59 -15.89 -5.59
N ARG A 18 -0.35 -15.69 -6.02
CA ARG A 18 0.68 -16.73 -6.03
C ARG A 18 2.06 -16.16 -5.75
N LEU A 19 2.97 -17.02 -5.34
CA LEU A 19 4.40 -16.72 -5.36
C LEU A 19 4.93 -17.07 -6.75
N LEU A 20 5.77 -16.21 -7.31
CA LEU A 20 6.53 -16.51 -8.51
C LEU A 20 7.69 -17.46 -8.15
N GLU A 21 7.92 -18.47 -8.98
CA GLU A 21 8.89 -19.52 -8.69
C GLU A 21 10.33 -19.02 -8.75
N GLU A 22 10.60 -17.97 -9.56
CA GLU A 22 11.96 -17.49 -9.79
C GLU A 22 12.57 -16.82 -8.56
N ASP A 23 11.81 -15.98 -7.86
CA ASP A 23 12.33 -15.09 -6.80
C ASP A 23 11.44 -15.04 -5.55
N GLY A 24 10.31 -15.76 -5.54
CA GLY A 24 9.33 -15.72 -4.47
C GLY A 24 8.56 -14.40 -4.40
N THR A 25 8.60 -13.53 -5.42
CA THR A 25 7.76 -12.34 -5.50
C THR A 25 6.30 -12.74 -5.41
N LEU A 26 5.55 -12.07 -4.55
CA LEU A 26 4.13 -12.31 -4.42
C LEU A 26 3.39 -11.49 -5.48
N ARG A 27 2.70 -12.19 -6.38
CA ARG A 27 1.88 -11.60 -7.43
C ARG A 27 0.40 -11.66 -7.04
N ILE A 28 -0.25 -10.51 -6.98
CA ILE A 28 -1.71 -10.35 -6.81
C ILE A 28 -2.27 -9.85 -8.13
N GLY A 29 -3.08 -10.66 -8.80
CA GLY A 29 -3.69 -10.21 -10.05
C GLY A 29 -4.68 -9.04 -9.85
N SER A 30 -4.74 -8.12 -10.81
CA SER A 30 -5.42 -6.83 -10.62
C SER A 30 -6.94 -6.92 -10.46
N ILE A 31 -7.57 -8.02 -10.88
CA ILE A 31 -9.01 -8.27 -10.68
C ILE A 31 -9.32 -9.01 -9.37
N THR A 32 -8.33 -9.28 -8.52
CA THR A 32 -8.59 -9.88 -7.20
C THR A 32 -9.36 -8.89 -6.33
N SER A 33 -10.54 -9.29 -5.86
CA SER A 33 -11.37 -8.48 -4.96
C SER A 33 -10.74 -8.35 -3.58
N PHE A 34 -11.04 -7.26 -2.86
CA PHE A 34 -10.54 -7.07 -1.50
C PHE A 34 -10.94 -8.19 -0.54
N SER A 35 -12.14 -8.74 -0.69
CA SER A 35 -12.58 -9.91 0.08
C SER A 35 -11.72 -11.15 -0.18
N HIS A 36 -11.23 -11.34 -1.41
CA HIS A 36 -10.29 -12.42 -1.72
C HIS A 36 -8.88 -12.10 -1.22
N VAL A 37 -8.39 -10.87 -1.43
CA VAL A 37 -7.06 -10.45 -0.93
C VAL A 37 -6.97 -10.67 0.58
N THR A 38 -7.94 -10.18 1.35
CA THR A 38 -7.86 -10.27 2.82
C THR A 38 -7.89 -11.73 3.29
N LYS A 39 -8.65 -12.63 2.66
CA LYS A 39 -8.79 -14.02 3.10
C LYS A 39 -7.71 -14.96 2.56
N HIS A 40 -6.88 -14.50 1.60
CA HIS A 40 -5.95 -15.39 0.94
C HIS A 40 -4.84 -15.86 1.88
N PRO A 41 -4.51 -17.17 1.94
CA PRO A 41 -3.50 -17.70 2.86
C PRO A 41 -2.12 -17.04 2.73
N LEU A 42 -1.68 -16.75 1.49
CA LEU A 42 -0.40 -16.06 1.27
C LEU A 42 -0.40 -14.63 1.82
N VAL A 43 -1.53 -13.91 1.70
CA VAL A 43 -1.66 -12.55 2.23
C VAL A 43 -1.70 -12.58 3.76
N GLN A 44 -2.49 -13.49 4.34
CA GLN A 44 -2.55 -13.70 5.78
C GLN A 44 -1.19 -14.05 6.39
N ARG A 45 -0.37 -14.82 5.67
CA ARG A 45 0.95 -15.24 6.11
C ARG A 45 2.02 -14.16 5.96
N HIS A 46 2.06 -13.47 4.82
CA HIS A 46 3.19 -12.63 4.45
C HIS A 46 2.90 -11.13 4.49
N MET A 47 1.65 -10.73 4.35
CA MET A 47 1.26 -9.33 4.12
C MET A 47 -0.01 -9.00 4.89
N ARG A 48 -0.07 -9.44 6.15
CA ARG A 48 -1.27 -9.28 6.99
C ARG A 48 -1.75 -7.83 7.04
N VAL A 49 -0.82 -6.87 7.01
CA VAL A 49 -1.10 -5.43 7.02
C VAL A 49 -1.92 -4.99 5.79
N LEU A 50 -1.63 -5.54 4.60
CA LEU A 50 -2.47 -5.33 3.41
C LEU A 50 -3.86 -5.90 3.63
N GLY A 51 -3.96 -7.11 4.20
CA GLY A 51 -5.24 -7.74 4.56
C GLY A 51 -6.08 -6.89 5.52
N GLU A 52 -5.45 -6.32 6.55
CA GLU A 52 -6.07 -5.40 7.53
C GLU A 52 -6.56 -4.10 6.86
N ALA A 53 -5.81 -3.56 5.90
CA ALA A 53 -6.19 -2.35 5.18
C ALA A 53 -7.39 -2.56 4.26
N VAL A 54 -7.34 -3.60 3.44
CA VAL A 54 -8.41 -3.85 2.46
C VAL A 54 -9.70 -4.32 3.12
N ASP A 55 -9.66 -4.96 4.30
CA ASP A 55 -10.87 -5.32 5.05
C ASP A 55 -11.61 -4.11 5.66
N LYS A 56 -10.95 -2.95 5.74
CA LYS A 56 -11.54 -1.69 6.22
C LYS A 56 -12.15 -0.84 5.09
N VAL A 57 -12.14 -1.32 3.84
CA VAL A 57 -12.73 -0.64 2.69
C VAL A 57 -14.24 -0.82 2.70
N GLY A 58 -15.00 0.28 2.79
CA GLY A 58 -16.47 0.28 2.66
C GLY A 58 -17.19 -0.81 3.48
N GLY A 59 -18.33 -1.27 2.98
CA GLY A 59 -19.03 -2.45 3.49
C GLY A 59 -18.61 -3.73 2.75
N PRO A 60 -18.99 -4.92 3.26
CA PRO A 60 -18.68 -6.21 2.62
C PRO A 60 -19.08 -6.29 1.14
N GLN A 61 -20.20 -5.65 0.75
CA GLN A 61 -20.67 -5.60 -0.64
C GLN A 61 -19.66 -4.88 -1.55
N ILE A 62 -19.10 -3.76 -1.07
CA ILE A 62 -18.07 -3.02 -1.81
C ILE A 62 -16.79 -3.87 -1.91
N ARG A 63 -16.38 -4.56 -0.84
CA ARG A 63 -15.17 -5.40 -0.85
C ARG A 63 -15.27 -6.64 -1.74
N ASN A 64 -16.48 -7.15 -1.94
CA ASN A 64 -16.70 -8.29 -2.82
C ASN A 64 -16.51 -7.95 -4.30
N ILE A 65 -16.75 -6.68 -4.68
CA ILE A 65 -16.65 -6.22 -6.08
C ILE A 65 -15.42 -5.34 -6.35
N GLY A 66 -14.96 -4.61 -5.34
CA GLY A 66 -13.81 -3.72 -5.44
C GLY A 66 -12.52 -4.52 -5.54
N THR A 67 -11.75 -4.27 -6.59
CA THR A 67 -10.50 -4.98 -6.88
C THR A 67 -9.28 -4.17 -6.48
N ILE A 68 -8.17 -4.87 -6.22
CA ILE A 68 -6.89 -4.22 -5.90
C ILE A 68 -6.45 -3.29 -7.04
N GLY A 69 -6.54 -3.76 -8.29
CA GLY A 69 -6.13 -2.99 -9.47
C GLY A 69 -7.04 -1.82 -9.79
N GLY A 70 -8.35 -1.99 -9.60
CA GLY A 70 -9.29 -0.89 -9.71
C GLY A 70 -9.03 0.21 -8.67
N ASN A 71 -8.60 -0.18 -7.46
CA ASN A 71 -8.28 0.75 -6.41
C ASN A 71 -6.96 1.51 -6.64
N THR A 72 -5.93 0.84 -7.13
CA THR A 72 -4.65 1.46 -7.51
C THR A 72 -4.82 2.39 -8.71
N CYS A 73 -5.45 1.92 -9.79
CA CYS A 73 -5.68 2.71 -10.99
C CYS A 73 -6.61 3.91 -10.78
N ASN A 74 -7.53 3.85 -9.81
CA ASN A 74 -8.37 5.01 -9.47
C ASN A 74 -7.54 6.19 -8.93
N GLY A 75 -6.33 5.95 -8.41
CA GLY A 75 -5.36 7.01 -8.10
C GLY A 75 -5.77 7.96 -6.97
N VAL A 76 -6.87 7.71 -6.26
CA VAL A 76 -7.35 8.57 -5.17
C VAL A 76 -6.51 8.34 -3.92
N THR A 77 -6.20 9.43 -3.21
CA THR A 77 -5.32 9.40 -2.02
C THR A 77 -5.93 8.69 -0.81
N SER A 78 -7.24 8.49 -0.81
CA SER A 78 -8.00 7.76 0.20
C SER A 78 -8.12 6.26 -0.06
N ALA A 79 -7.42 5.73 -1.05
CA ALA A 79 -7.34 4.30 -1.29
C ALA A 79 -6.67 3.61 -0.09
N ASP A 80 -7.42 2.79 0.65
CA ASP A 80 -6.92 2.12 1.86
C ASP A 80 -5.71 1.21 1.56
N SER A 81 -5.69 0.55 0.40
CA SER A 81 -4.57 -0.32 0.01
C SER A 81 -3.27 0.47 -0.27
N ALA A 82 -3.37 1.72 -0.69
CA ALA A 82 -2.24 2.45 -1.25
C ALA A 82 -1.10 2.66 -0.24
N SER A 83 -1.42 3.00 1.01
CA SER A 83 -0.40 3.12 2.06
C SER A 83 0.34 1.80 2.30
N THR A 84 -0.37 0.67 2.30
CA THR A 84 0.27 -0.64 2.50
C THR A 84 1.12 -1.04 1.29
N LEU A 85 0.69 -0.75 0.07
CA LEU A 85 1.46 -1.02 -1.14
C LEU A 85 2.74 -0.18 -1.19
N PHE A 86 2.68 1.09 -0.79
CA PHE A 86 3.86 1.92 -0.57
C PHE A 86 4.75 1.33 0.53
N ALA A 87 4.17 0.86 1.63
CA ALA A 87 4.94 0.30 2.73
C ALA A 87 5.63 -1.03 2.40
N TYR A 88 5.10 -1.77 1.43
CA TYR A 88 5.65 -3.00 0.89
C TYR A 88 6.50 -2.79 -0.36
N ASP A 89 6.86 -1.55 -0.71
CA ASP A 89 7.62 -1.21 -1.92
C ASP A 89 7.08 -1.95 -3.16
N ALA A 90 5.76 -1.99 -3.30
CA ALA A 90 5.09 -2.74 -4.34
C ALA A 90 5.45 -2.20 -5.73
N LEU A 91 5.32 -3.06 -6.72
CA LEU A 91 5.43 -2.72 -8.12
C LEU A 91 4.09 -2.98 -8.82
N VAL A 92 3.81 -2.19 -9.84
CA VAL A 92 2.62 -2.28 -10.67
C VAL A 92 3.00 -2.85 -12.02
N GLU A 93 2.45 -4.02 -12.36
CA GLU A 93 2.62 -4.67 -13.66
C GLU A 93 1.56 -4.15 -14.63
N LEU A 94 2.01 -3.58 -15.74
CA LEU A 94 1.18 -2.97 -16.77
C LEU A 94 1.44 -3.69 -18.10
N ALA A 95 0.37 -4.14 -18.76
CA ALA A 95 0.45 -4.71 -20.11
C ALA A 95 -0.21 -3.75 -21.10
N GLY A 96 0.42 -3.56 -22.26
CA GLY A 96 -0.09 -2.71 -23.33
C GLY A 96 0.41 -3.16 -24.71
N PRO A 97 0.20 -2.35 -25.75
CA PRO A 97 0.57 -2.70 -27.12
C PRO A 97 2.09 -2.90 -27.32
N ASP A 98 2.91 -2.25 -26.50
CA ASP A 98 4.37 -2.33 -26.57
C ASP A 98 4.97 -3.41 -25.65
N GLY A 99 4.12 -4.27 -25.05
CA GLY A 99 4.51 -5.34 -24.15
C GLY A 99 4.17 -5.08 -22.68
N VAL A 100 4.94 -5.70 -21.78
CA VAL A 100 4.74 -5.59 -20.33
C VAL A 100 5.82 -4.71 -19.72
N ARG A 101 5.43 -3.79 -18.84
CA ARG A 101 6.34 -2.99 -18.02
C ARG A 101 5.95 -3.05 -16.56
N THR A 102 6.91 -2.75 -15.70
CA THR A 102 6.72 -2.70 -14.25
C THR A 102 7.11 -1.33 -13.73
N VAL A 103 6.27 -0.74 -12.87
CA VAL A 103 6.45 0.61 -12.32
C VAL A 103 6.45 0.54 -10.79
N PRO A 104 7.43 1.13 -10.09
CA PRO A 104 7.36 1.25 -8.64
C PRO A 104 6.10 2.01 -8.20
N ILE A 105 5.43 1.55 -7.15
CA ILE A 105 4.15 2.14 -6.70
C ILE A 105 4.28 3.64 -6.38
N HIS A 106 5.43 4.08 -5.87
CA HIS A 106 5.69 5.49 -5.55
C HIS A 106 5.89 6.37 -6.80
N GLU A 107 6.17 5.77 -7.96
CA GLU A 107 6.24 6.45 -9.26
C GLU A 107 4.92 6.32 -10.04
N PHE A 108 4.12 5.28 -9.75
CA PHE A 108 2.84 5.05 -10.39
C PHE A 108 1.80 6.12 -10.04
N TYR A 109 1.78 6.63 -8.80
CA TYR A 109 0.90 7.73 -8.42
C TYR A 109 1.52 9.09 -8.75
N LEU A 110 1.01 9.76 -9.78
CA LEU A 110 1.56 11.05 -10.23
C LEU A 110 0.96 12.24 -9.48
N LYS A 111 -0.37 12.22 -9.30
CA LYS A 111 -1.14 13.20 -8.53
C LYS A 111 -2.51 12.63 -8.20
N ALA A 112 -3.30 13.34 -7.39
CA ALA A 112 -4.63 12.87 -6.99
C ALA A 112 -5.51 12.54 -8.22
N GLY A 113 -5.96 11.28 -8.29
CA GLY A 113 -6.80 10.76 -9.38
C GLY A 113 -6.08 10.56 -10.71
N CYS A 114 -4.74 10.59 -10.73
CA CYS A 114 -3.95 10.44 -11.94
C CYS A 114 -2.71 9.57 -11.67
N VAL A 115 -2.64 8.45 -12.39
CA VAL A 115 -1.57 7.46 -12.30
C VAL A 115 -0.83 7.34 -13.64
N ASP A 116 0.35 6.72 -13.63
CA ASP A 116 1.14 6.42 -14.83
C ASP A 116 0.58 5.21 -15.60
N LEU A 117 -0.68 5.32 -16.04
CA LEU A 117 -1.34 4.36 -16.92
C LEU A 117 -1.52 5.00 -18.30
N ARG A 118 -0.84 4.48 -19.31
CA ARG A 118 -0.85 5.02 -20.68
C ARG A 118 -2.06 4.50 -21.46
N LEU A 119 -2.40 5.20 -22.55
CA LEU A 119 -3.49 4.78 -23.41
C LEU A 119 -3.21 3.38 -23.99
N GLY A 120 -4.16 2.46 -23.81
CA GLY A 120 -4.02 1.06 -24.25
C GLY A 120 -3.30 0.16 -23.24
N GLU A 121 -2.84 0.70 -22.10
CA GLU A 121 -2.34 -0.12 -21.00
C GLU A 121 -3.47 -0.55 -20.07
N ILE A 122 -3.28 -1.74 -19.48
CA ILE A 122 -4.07 -2.27 -18.38
C ILE A 122 -3.14 -2.71 -17.25
N GLU A 123 -3.58 -2.52 -16.01
CA GLU A 123 -2.91 -3.12 -14.87
C GLU A 123 -3.26 -4.62 -14.80
N THR A 124 -2.24 -5.47 -14.82
CA THR A 124 -2.41 -6.93 -14.80
C THR A 124 -2.13 -7.53 -13.43
N ALA A 125 -1.21 -6.93 -12.65
CA ALA A 125 -0.96 -7.32 -11.28
C ALA A 125 -0.28 -6.24 -10.42
N VAL A 126 -0.42 -6.41 -9.11
CA VAL A 126 0.49 -5.85 -8.12
C VAL A 126 1.52 -6.93 -7.74
N LEU A 127 2.80 -6.57 -7.81
CA LEU A 127 3.93 -7.42 -7.48
C LEU A 127 4.58 -6.92 -6.18
N ILE A 128 4.83 -7.81 -5.23
CA ILE A 128 5.47 -7.46 -3.96
C ILE A 128 6.71 -8.34 -3.81
N PRO A 129 7.92 -7.78 -4.03
CA PRO A 129 9.16 -8.54 -3.95
C PRO A 129 9.31 -9.27 -2.62
N LYS A 130 9.93 -10.46 -2.63
CA LYS A 130 10.15 -11.25 -1.41
C LYS A 130 10.85 -10.46 -0.30
N ALA A 131 11.89 -9.72 -0.67
CA ALA A 131 12.65 -8.86 0.24
C ALA A 131 11.79 -7.78 0.90
N SER A 132 10.62 -7.46 0.35
CA SER A 132 9.74 -6.44 0.89
C SER A 132 8.78 -6.92 1.96
N TYR A 133 8.57 -8.24 2.11
CA TYR A 133 7.66 -8.81 3.09
C TYR A 133 8.32 -9.84 4.02
N GLU A 134 9.42 -10.48 3.61
CA GLU A 134 10.06 -11.53 4.40
C GLU A 134 10.70 -10.97 5.68
N GLY A 135 10.33 -11.53 6.83
CA GLY A 135 10.79 -11.08 8.15
C GLY A 135 10.09 -9.82 8.68
N TYR A 136 9.20 -9.21 7.90
CA TYR A 136 8.43 -8.06 8.36
C TYR A 136 7.15 -8.50 9.08
N ALA A 137 6.85 -7.81 10.17
CA ALA A 137 5.55 -7.80 10.82
C ALA A 137 5.06 -6.35 10.94
N GLY A 138 3.76 -6.12 11.05
CA GLY A 138 3.27 -4.76 11.05
C GLY A 138 1.81 -4.62 11.42
N HIS A 139 1.32 -3.39 11.29
CA HIS A 139 -0.07 -3.05 11.56
C HIS A 139 -0.57 -1.93 10.64
N TYR A 140 -1.86 -1.98 10.32
CA TYR A 140 -2.55 -0.91 9.60
C TYR A 140 -3.51 -0.16 10.53
N ILE A 141 -3.28 1.14 10.69
CA ILE A 141 -4.11 2.03 11.48
C ILE A 141 -4.96 2.89 10.54
N LYS A 142 -6.28 2.90 10.73
CA LYS A 142 -7.20 3.76 10.00
C LYS A 142 -7.81 4.75 10.99
N TYR A 143 -7.43 6.02 10.86
CA TYR A 143 -8.07 7.11 11.57
C TYR A 143 -9.29 7.55 10.76
N ALA A 144 -10.47 7.34 11.31
CA ALA A 144 -11.75 7.80 10.76
C ALA A 144 -12.57 8.41 11.89
N MET A 145 -13.47 9.35 11.58
CA MET A 145 -14.32 9.98 12.60
C MET A 145 -15.40 9.02 13.16
N ARG A 146 -15.62 7.87 12.52
CA ARG A 146 -16.49 6.78 12.99
C ARG A 146 -15.88 5.42 12.63
N ASN A 147 -16.12 4.40 13.47
CA ASN A 147 -15.56 3.04 13.32
C ASN A 147 -16.05 2.26 12.06
N ALA A 148 -17.06 2.76 11.32
CA ALA A 148 -17.58 2.09 10.12
C ALA A 148 -18.12 3.08 9.07
N MET A 149 -17.96 2.73 7.79
CA MET A 149 -18.51 3.41 6.60
C MET A 149 -18.10 4.87 6.37
N ASP A 150 -16.95 5.31 6.89
CA ASP A 150 -16.41 6.66 6.65
C ASP A 150 -15.14 6.63 5.79
N ILE A 151 -14.90 7.71 5.04
CA ILE A 151 -13.66 7.88 4.27
C ILE A 151 -12.54 8.12 5.29
N ALA A 152 -11.43 7.37 5.17
CA ALA A 152 -10.28 7.52 6.06
C ALA A 152 -9.86 9.00 6.13
N THR A 153 -9.76 9.54 7.34
CA THR A 153 -9.13 10.84 7.58
C THR A 153 -7.61 10.71 7.44
N LEU A 154 -7.06 9.54 7.80
CA LEU A 154 -5.67 9.13 7.59
C LEU A 154 -5.59 7.59 7.64
N GLY A 155 -4.91 6.97 6.68
CA GLY A 155 -4.51 5.55 6.77
C GLY A 155 -3.01 5.46 6.98
N CYS A 156 -2.53 4.64 7.91
CA CYS A 156 -1.11 4.47 8.21
C CYS A 156 -0.76 2.98 8.18
N SER A 157 0.25 2.63 7.39
CA SER A 157 0.83 1.30 7.36
C SER A 157 2.23 1.37 7.96
N VAL A 158 2.52 0.52 8.94
CA VAL A 158 3.86 0.37 9.51
C VAL A 158 4.26 -1.10 9.46
N ASN A 159 5.41 -1.38 8.84
CA ASN A 159 6.03 -2.69 8.77
C ASN A 159 7.43 -2.61 9.40
N VAL A 160 7.76 -3.56 10.26
CA VAL A 160 9.00 -3.62 11.03
C VAL A 160 9.65 -4.98 10.82
N LYS A 161 10.96 -4.98 10.56
CA LYS A 161 11.81 -6.16 10.63
C LYS A 161 12.70 -6.02 11.86
N LEU A 162 12.60 -6.99 12.76
CA LEU A 162 13.42 -7.05 13.97
C LEU A 162 14.63 -7.94 13.74
N SER A 163 15.70 -7.72 14.49
CA SER A 163 16.80 -8.66 14.62
C SER A 163 16.33 -9.99 15.21
N ASP A 164 17.12 -11.05 15.04
CA ASP A 164 16.79 -12.39 15.56
C ASP A 164 16.53 -12.41 17.08
N ASP A 165 17.28 -11.60 17.84
CA ASP A 165 17.11 -11.41 19.28
C ASP A 165 15.98 -10.43 19.66
N LYS A 166 15.37 -9.79 18.66
CA LYS A 166 14.30 -8.78 18.77
C LYS A 166 14.71 -7.51 19.52
N GLU A 167 16.01 -7.29 19.73
CA GLU A 167 16.50 -6.10 20.42
C GLU A 167 16.63 -4.89 19.49
N TYR A 168 16.77 -5.07 18.18
CA TYR A 168 17.03 -4.01 17.22
C TYR A 168 16.03 -4.00 16.08
N LEU A 169 15.72 -2.79 15.59
CA LEU A 169 14.94 -2.56 14.39
C LEU A 169 15.87 -2.68 13.18
N GLU A 170 15.97 -3.86 12.57
CA GLU A 170 16.75 -4.05 11.34
C GLU A 170 16.23 -3.17 10.20
N ASP A 171 14.91 -3.06 10.11
CA ASP A 171 14.26 -2.15 9.19
C ASP A 171 12.89 -1.70 9.71
N VAL A 172 12.48 -0.50 9.32
CA VAL A 172 11.15 0.05 9.54
C VAL A 172 10.69 0.71 8.26
N ARG A 173 9.43 0.51 7.94
CA ARG A 173 8.78 0.95 6.72
C ARG A 173 7.43 1.54 7.10
N ILE A 174 7.26 2.85 6.92
CA ILE A 174 6.01 3.55 7.20
C ILE A 174 5.51 4.34 5.99
N ALA A 175 4.20 4.27 5.76
CA ALA A 175 3.54 5.04 4.73
C ALA A 175 2.13 5.47 5.15
N TYR A 176 1.71 6.62 4.62
CA TYR A 176 0.43 7.23 4.90
C TYR A 176 -0.42 7.40 3.64
N GLY A 177 -1.69 7.02 3.74
CA GLY A 177 -2.76 7.45 2.83
C GLY A 177 -3.37 8.78 3.30
N VAL A 178 -3.87 9.60 2.39
CA VAL A 178 -4.54 10.89 2.69
C VAL A 178 -3.62 11.97 3.34
N ALA A 179 -2.30 11.74 3.41
CA ALA A 179 -1.33 12.70 3.95
C ALA A 179 -0.86 13.78 2.95
N GLY A 180 -1.15 13.62 1.65
CA GLY A 180 -0.74 14.50 0.57
C GLY A 180 -1.56 14.30 -0.71
N PRO A 181 -1.16 14.88 -1.86
CA PRO A 181 -1.83 14.68 -3.16
C PRO A 181 -1.64 13.26 -3.73
N VAL A 182 -0.71 12.48 -3.18
CA VAL A 182 -0.47 11.05 -3.40
C VAL A 182 -0.13 10.41 -2.05
N PRO A 183 -0.23 9.07 -1.89
CA PRO A 183 0.28 8.39 -0.70
C PRO A 183 1.76 8.73 -0.46
N LEU A 184 2.17 8.74 0.80
CA LEU A 184 3.48 9.25 1.21
C LEU A 184 4.26 8.22 2.02
N ARG A 185 5.51 7.96 1.64
CA ARG A 185 6.51 7.23 2.43
C ARG A 185 7.22 8.22 3.37
N CYS A 186 7.64 7.79 4.56
CA CYS A 186 8.43 8.64 5.48
C CYS A 186 9.89 8.16 5.61
N PRO A 187 10.73 8.37 4.59
CA PRO A 187 12.08 7.81 4.56
C PRO A 187 13.03 8.45 5.58
N ALA A 188 12.80 9.69 6.06
CA ALA A 188 13.62 10.25 7.13
C ALA A 188 13.35 9.53 8.46
N ALA A 189 12.08 9.24 8.75
CA ALA A 189 11.70 8.43 9.91
C ALA A 189 12.28 7.02 9.83
N GLU A 190 12.13 6.35 8.68
CA GLU A 190 12.68 5.00 8.46
C GLU A 190 14.19 4.94 8.71
N ARG A 191 14.94 5.93 8.19
CA ARG A 191 16.39 6.04 8.44
C ARG A 191 16.73 6.29 9.91
N ALA A 192 15.92 7.04 10.63
CA ALA A 192 16.17 7.34 12.04
C ALA A 192 15.99 6.13 12.95
N ALA A 193 15.10 5.20 12.60
CA ALA A 193 14.83 3.98 13.36
C ALA A 193 15.73 2.79 12.96
N ARG A 194 16.17 2.73 11.70
CA ARG A 194 16.99 1.60 11.18
C ARG A 194 18.26 1.38 12.02
N GLY A 195 18.49 0.15 12.42
CA GLY A 195 19.62 -0.30 13.24
C GLY A 195 19.61 0.19 14.70
N LYS A 196 18.52 0.82 15.15
CA LYS A 196 18.37 1.28 16.54
C LYS A 196 17.72 0.22 17.41
N LYS A 197 17.94 0.35 18.73
CA LYS A 197 17.30 -0.53 19.72
C LYS A 197 15.78 -0.37 19.66
N ALA A 198 15.05 -1.47 19.71
CA ALA A 198 13.59 -1.52 19.80
C ALA A 198 13.15 -1.08 21.20
N ALA A 199 13.15 0.23 21.43
CA ALA A 199 12.89 0.86 22.71
C ALA A 199 12.11 2.17 22.55
N ASP A 200 11.43 2.60 23.62
CA ASP A 200 10.56 3.78 23.61
C ASP A 200 11.23 5.05 23.10
N GLU A 201 12.51 5.26 23.41
CA GLU A 201 13.26 6.42 22.93
C GLU A 201 13.34 6.44 21.40
N THR A 202 13.63 5.29 20.78
CA THR A 202 13.66 5.12 19.33
C THR A 202 12.28 5.37 18.74
N TYR A 203 11.22 4.87 19.37
CA TYR A 203 9.85 5.05 18.88
C TYR A 203 9.40 6.51 18.93
N ARG A 204 9.73 7.24 20.00
CA ARG A 204 9.46 8.69 20.10
C ARG A 204 10.19 9.46 19.02
N ARG A 205 11.50 9.19 18.84
CA ARG A 205 12.28 9.84 17.78
C ARG A 205 11.74 9.51 16.39
N PHE A 206 11.35 8.26 16.16
CA PHE A 206 10.72 7.85 14.92
C PHE A 206 9.45 8.67 14.63
N ALA A 207 8.56 8.80 15.61
CA ALA A 207 7.35 9.61 15.50
C ALA A 207 7.65 11.10 15.22
N GLU A 208 8.67 11.67 15.86
CA GLU A 208 9.11 13.05 15.60
C GLU A 208 9.61 13.25 14.16
N GLU A 209 10.35 12.28 13.61
CA GLU A 209 10.84 12.34 12.22
C GLU A 209 9.72 12.14 11.21
N VAL A 210 8.71 11.32 11.53
CA VAL A 210 7.49 11.18 10.70
C VAL A 210 6.83 12.55 10.50
N LEU A 211 6.75 13.36 11.55
CA LEU A 211 6.16 14.71 11.46
C LEU A 211 6.94 15.65 10.55
N LYS A 212 8.23 15.40 10.33
CA LYS A 212 9.05 16.17 9.40
C LYS A 212 8.84 15.73 7.96
N ASP A 213 8.62 14.42 7.74
CA ASP A 213 8.31 13.87 6.42
C ASP A 213 6.90 14.28 5.94
N ILE A 214 5.93 14.34 6.86
CA ILE A 214 4.55 14.67 6.51
C ILE A 214 4.35 16.20 6.47
N HIS A 215 3.87 16.69 5.32
CA HIS A 215 3.46 18.08 5.14
C HIS A 215 1.97 18.16 4.78
N PRO A 216 1.05 18.03 5.76
CA PRO A 216 -0.37 18.00 5.47
C PRO A 216 -0.85 19.37 4.99
N ARG A 217 -1.44 19.44 3.81
CA ARG A 217 -2.20 20.63 3.35
C ARG A 217 -3.51 20.73 4.10
N ASP A 218 -3.95 21.92 4.51
CA ASP A 218 -5.31 22.12 5.01
C ASP A 218 -6.34 21.66 3.96
N SER A 219 -7.23 20.76 4.35
CA SER A 219 -8.35 20.33 3.52
C SER A 219 -9.61 20.27 4.40
N TRP A 220 -10.77 20.46 3.77
CA TRP A 220 -12.04 20.67 4.44
C TRP A 220 -12.52 19.52 5.35
N ARG A 221 -11.85 18.35 5.32
CA ARG A 221 -12.25 17.14 6.05
C ARG A 221 -11.51 16.89 7.36
N ALA A 222 -10.36 17.54 7.59
CA ALA A 222 -9.68 17.56 8.89
C ALA A 222 -8.59 18.63 8.94
N SER A 223 -8.54 19.39 10.05
CA SER A 223 -7.53 20.43 10.26
C SER A 223 -6.11 19.83 10.27
N LYS A 224 -5.11 20.63 9.90
CA LYS A 224 -3.69 20.25 10.02
C LYS A 224 -3.33 19.77 11.42
N ALA A 225 -3.91 20.39 12.46
CA ALA A 225 -3.70 20.00 13.86
C ALA A 225 -4.15 18.56 14.16
N PHE A 226 -5.30 18.13 13.61
CA PHE A 226 -5.79 16.75 13.80
C PHE A 226 -4.85 15.72 13.15
N ARG A 227 -4.34 16.00 11.95
CA ARG A 227 -3.39 15.11 11.27
C ARG A 227 -2.04 15.00 11.97
N VAL A 228 -1.56 16.10 12.54
CA VAL A 228 -0.34 16.10 13.37
C VAL A 228 -0.55 15.31 14.68
N SER A 229 -1.73 15.37 15.30
CA SER A 229 -1.99 14.54 16.48
C SER A 229 -2.13 13.04 16.17
N SER A 230 -2.79 12.68 15.06
CA SER A 230 -2.99 11.27 14.66
C SER A 230 -1.73 10.59 14.12
N THR A 231 -0.68 11.35 13.80
CA THR A 231 0.62 10.81 13.38
C THR A 231 1.52 10.47 14.57
N ASN A 232 1.17 10.95 15.76
CA ASN A 232 1.95 10.82 16.99
C ASN A 232 1.40 9.74 17.95
N SER A 233 0.38 8.98 17.53
CA SER A 233 -0.31 7.96 18.34
C SER A 233 0.15 6.54 18.03
#